data_AF-A0A813WQ33-F1
#
_entry.id   AF-A0A813WQ33-F1
#
_cell.length_a   1.000
_cell.length_b   1.000
_cell.length_c   1.000
_cell.angle_alpha   90.00
_cell.angle_beta   90.00
_cell.angle_gamma   90.00
#
_symmetry.space_group_name_H-M   'P 1'
#
loop_
_entity.id
_entity.type
_entity.pdbx_description
1 polymer ?
#
loop_
_entity_poly.entity_id
_entity_poly.type
_entity_poly.pdbx_seq_one_letter_code
_entity_poly.pdbx_strand_id
1 'polypeptide(L)'
;MTTSSGVKPILYSYFRSSCSHRVRIALNLKNIIYDIQPIDLLKGEASTDEYKRINPKGEIPVLIIDGKKLTQSLPIIEYLDEIYKVPKLLPEKPYQRYQARRISEIIASGIQPLQNISVLKRVGKDKKAEWARHYIKFGLDAVEKALEESSGQYCVGNQISIADCCLMPQLYHARQWKINLTNHLLITSIEEKLNKIDTFKLAHPNQQPDSDFGSQALICYHIHSAFPDDPIVAEENPKELLKPERAGDLKQIVDYVKEDNKDVDEKKLIEWIGYGNGRVSQRFWTLDPIDGTKGFIRQDQYAIALALIVDGDVKVGVMACPAYGNDGGLLFYAVRGKGSYTQSITSYDTTIPTRIHIVANNDQNTFRFTESVESCHGDQTKQNEIAKRIGIQTPPIRMDSQVKYGLVANGEAVLYFRFPNPHRQDYRENIWDHAAGTIIVEEAGGKVTDMDGKPLNFRDNEKMLHNRGVIVSNGIIHDQVLEVLKS
;
A
#
# COMPACT_ATOMS: atom_id res chain seq x y z
N MET A 1 19.82 11.39 -0.28
CA MET A 1 20.72 11.75 -1.40
C MET A 1 20.03 11.43 -2.71
N THR A 2 20.17 12.29 -3.71
CA THR A 2 19.67 12.07 -5.08
C THR A 2 20.58 11.09 -5.84
N THR A 3 19.99 10.21 -6.64
CA THR A 3 20.71 9.26 -7.52
C THR A 3 21.50 10.00 -8.59
N SER A 4 22.54 9.34 -9.12
CA SER A 4 23.37 9.91 -10.20
C SER A 4 22.57 10.18 -11.49
N SER A 5 21.46 9.46 -11.69
CA SER A 5 20.57 9.62 -12.83
C SER A 5 19.41 10.61 -12.62
N GLY A 6 19.25 11.18 -11.42
CA GLY A 6 18.10 12.04 -11.08
C GLY A 6 16.74 11.33 -11.05
N VAL A 7 16.70 10.00 -11.28
CA VAL A 7 15.48 9.17 -11.24
C VAL A 7 15.41 8.45 -9.89
N LYS A 8 14.26 8.53 -9.22
CA LYS A 8 14.01 7.88 -7.93
C LYS A 8 14.11 6.35 -8.07
N PRO A 9 14.92 5.66 -7.24
CA PRO A 9 14.98 4.20 -7.23
C PRO A 9 13.61 3.56 -6.97
N ILE A 10 13.38 2.37 -7.54
CA ILE A 10 12.15 1.59 -7.32
C ILE A 10 12.52 0.23 -6.72
N LEU A 11 11.94 -0.10 -5.58
CA LEU A 11 12.09 -1.38 -4.90
C LEU A 11 10.83 -2.24 -5.08
N TYR A 12 10.91 -3.27 -5.91
CA TYR A 12 9.91 -4.33 -5.94
C TYR A 12 9.98 -5.13 -4.63
N SER A 13 8.93 -5.06 -3.82
CA SER A 13 8.92 -5.51 -2.44
C SER A 13 7.57 -6.11 -2.06
N TYR A 14 7.55 -6.84 -0.95
CA TYR A 14 6.35 -7.33 -0.26
C TYR A 14 6.55 -7.05 1.23
N PHE A 15 5.56 -6.50 1.96
CA PHE A 15 5.79 -6.02 3.33
C PHE A 15 6.44 -7.04 4.26
N ARG A 16 5.95 -8.28 4.22
CA ARG A 16 6.41 -9.38 5.07
C ARG A 16 7.67 -10.09 4.57
N SER A 17 8.19 -9.72 3.40
CA SER A 17 9.40 -10.35 2.88
C SER A 17 10.62 -9.93 3.67
N SER A 18 11.27 -10.89 4.33
CA SER A 18 12.53 -10.65 5.04
C SER A 18 13.63 -10.15 4.11
N CYS A 19 13.70 -10.67 2.88
CA CYS A 19 14.68 -10.21 1.89
C CYS A 19 14.44 -8.75 1.46
N SER A 20 13.18 -8.35 1.29
CA SER A 20 12.86 -6.94 0.96
C SER A 20 13.10 -6.02 2.14
N HIS A 21 12.73 -6.45 3.35
CA HIS A 21 12.94 -5.71 4.58
C HIS A 21 14.43 -5.37 4.81
N ARG A 22 15.35 -6.31 4.53
CA ARG A 22 16.81 -6.04 4.56
C ARG A 22 17.20 -4.84 3.69
N VAL A 23 16.68 -4.81 2.46
CA VAL A 23 16.98 -3.75 1.48
C VAL A 23 16.34 -2.43 1.88
N ARG A 24 15.11 -2.44 2.44
CA ARG A 24 14.46 -1.24 3.00
C ARG A 24 15.31 -0.62 4.11
N ILE A 25 15.79 -1.43 5.07
CA ILE A 25 16.69 -0.96 6.13
C ILE A 25 17.93 -0.31 5.54
N ALA A 26 18.59 -0.96 4.58
CA ALA A 26 19.80 -0.43 3.96
C ALA A 26 19.55 0.89 3.22
N LEU A 27 18.48 0.99 2.42
CA LEU A 27 18.11 2.22 1.73
C LEU A 27 17.85 3.38 2.72
N ASN A 28 17.12 3.10 3.80
CA ASN A 28 16.84 4.07 4.86
C ASN A 28 18.12 4.53 5.56
N LEU A 29 19.02 3.60 5.94
CA LEU A 29 20.30 3.93 6.56
C LEU A 29 21.20 4.78 5.65
N LYS A 30 21.14 4.56 4.34
CA LYS A 30 21.85 5.35 3.33
C LYS A 30 21.17 6.68 3.01
N ASN A 31 20.01 6.96 3.60
CA ASN A 31 19.16 8.11 3.27
C ASN A 31 18.87 8.20 1.76
N ILE A 32 18.70 7.05 1.11
CA ILE A 32 18.28 6.96 -0.28
C ILE A 32 16.77 7.01 -0.27
N ILE A 33 16.20 8.01 -0.94
CA ILE A 33 14.74 8.09 -1.12
C ILE A 33 14.38 7.18 -2.28
N TYR A 34 13.42 6.28 -2.10
CA TYR A 34 13.00 5.29 -3.10
C TYR A 34 11.48 5.12 -3.09
N ASP A 35 10.94 4.59 -4.18
CA ASP A 35 9.55 4.12 -4.25
C ASP A 35 9.50 2.61 -4.00
N ILE A 36 8.42 2.13 -3.40
CA ILE A 36 8.14 0.69 -3.32
C ILE A 36 7.12 0.34 -4.40
N GLN A 37 7.43 -0.67 -5.20
CA GLN A 37 6.46 -1.35 -6.06
C GLN A 37 6.02 -2.63 -5.34
N PRO A 38 4.77 -2.73 -4.85
CA PRO A 38 4.30 -3.92 -4.16
C PRO A 38 4.12 -5.08 -5.14
N ILE A 39 4.49 -6.29 -4.70
CA ILE A 39 4.26 -7.56 -5.39
C ILE A 39 3.63 -8.54 -4.41
N ASP A 40 2.36 -8.88 -4.60
CA ASP A 40 1.63 -9.77 -3.71
C ASP A 40 2.05 -11.23 -3.94
N LEU A 41 2.81 -11.75 -2.97
CA LEU A 41 3.29 -13.14 -2.99
C LEU A 41 2.20 -14.18 -2.71
N LEU A 42 1.10 -13.80 -2.06
CA LEU A 42 -0.01 -14.69 -1.74
C LEU A 42 -0.96 -14.84 -2.92
N LYS A 43 -1.20 -13.75 -3.67
CA LYS A 43 -1.92 -13.74 -4.96
C LYS A 43 -1.08 -14.32 -6.10
N GLY A 44 0.20 -14.59 -5.86
CA GLY A 44 1.09 -15.24 -6.83
C GLY A 44 1.60 -14.30 -7.92
N GLU A 45 1.58 -12.98 -7.69
CA GLU A 45 1.98 -11.98 -8.69
C GLU A 45 3.43 -12.15 -9.15
N ALA A 46 4.30 -12.61 -8.24
CA ALA A 46 5.69 -12.91 -8.56
C ALA A 46 5.88 -14.06 -9.56
N SER A 47 4.83 -14.84 -9.85
CA SER A 47 4.84 -15.94 -10.83
C SER A 47 4.30 -15.54 -12.20
N THR A 48 3.75 -14.33 -12.34
CA THR A 48 3.19 -13.81 -13.60
C THR A 48 4.30 -13.57 -14.63
N ASP A 49 3.96 -13.67 -15.91
CA ASP A 49 4.92 -13.39 -16.99
C ASP A 49 5.33 -11.91 -17.02
N GLU A 50 4.46 -11.02 -16.57
CA GLU A 50 4.77 -9.60 -16.36
C GLU A 50 5.92 -9.42 -15.37
N TYR A 51 5.80 -10.00 -14.17
CA TYR A 51 6.85 -9.89 -13.17
C TYR A 51 8.10 -10.69 -13.56
N LYS A 52 7.96 -11.84 -14.23
CA LYS A 52 9.10 -12.63 -14.70
C LYS A 52 9.95 -11.92 -15.76
N ARG A 53 9.38 -10.99 -16.54
CA ARG A 53 10.17 -10.09 -17.41
C ARG A 53 11.10 -9.19 -16.59
N ILE A 54 10.70 -8.83 -15.37
CA ILE A 54 11.51 -8.07 -14.42
C ILE A 54 12.52 -8.99 -13.74
N ASN A 55 12.07 -10.04 -13.06
CA ASN A 55 12.96 -11.05 -12.48
C ASN A 55 12.53 -12.46 -12.92
N PRO A 56 13.28 -13.10 -13.85
CA PRO A 56 12.92 -14.42 -14.37
C PRO A 56 12.74 -15.50 -13.31
N LYS A 57 13.39 -15.35 -12.15
CA LYS A 57 13.27 -16.27 -11.02
C LYS A 57 11.97 -16.09 -10.23
N GLY A 58 11.23 -15.01 -10.45
CA GLY A 58 10.00 -14.70 -9.72
C GLY A 58 10.23 -14.40 -8.24
N GLU A 59 11.40 -13.85 -7.90
CA GLU A 59 11.77 -13.52 -6.53
C GLU A 59 11.74 -12.01 -6.31
N ILE A 60 11.57 -11.62 -5.05
CA ILE A 60 11.74 -10.26 -4.54
C ILE A 60 12.80 -10.29 -3.41
N PRO A 61 13.56 -9.22 -3.20
CA PRO A 61 13.44 -7.90 -3.83
C PRO A 61 14.08 -7.79 -5.21
N VAL A 62 13.64 -6.79 -5.97
CA VAL A 62 14.36 -6.22 -7.12
C VAL A 62 14.49 -4.73 -6.89
N LEU A 63 15.70 -4.19 -6.97
CA LEU A 63 15.95 -2.75 -6.87
C LEU A 63 16.35 -2.20 -8.24
N ILE A 64 15.56 -1.26 -8.75
CA ILE A 64 15.91 -0.46 -9.93
C ILE A 64 16.55 0.83 -9.45
N ILE A 65 17.83 1.04 -9.76
CA ILE A 65 18.59 2.23 -9.34
C ILE A 65 19.64 2.58 -10.38
N ASP A 66 19.75 3.85 -10.76
CA ASP A 66 20.71 4.35 -11.77
C ASP A 66 20.70 3.51 -13.07
N GLY A 67 19.49 3.19 -13.56
CA GLY A 67 19.27 2.37 -14.76
C GLY A 67 19.64 0.89 -14.62
N LYS A 68 20.05 0.44 -13.43
CA LYS A 68 20.43 -0.94 -13.16
C LYS A 68 19.31 -1.68 -12.46
N LYS A 69 19.16 -2.95 -12.81
CA LYS A 69 18.26 -3.89 -12.15
C LYS A 69 19.07 -4.82 -11.26
N LEU A 70 19.01 -4.58 -9.95
CA LEU A 70 19.72 -5.36 -8.95
C LEU A 70 18.79 -6.37 -8.30
N THR A 71 19.29 -7.58 -8.08
CA THR A 71 18.53 -8.68 -7.45
C THR A 71 19.37 -9.31 -6.35
N GLN A 72 18.71 -10.07 -5.47
CA GLN A 72 19.29 -10.69 -4.27
C GLN A 72 19.62 -9.67 -3.17
N SER A 73 19.03 -9.87 -1.99
CA SER A 73 19.07 -8.87 -0.91
C SER A 73 20.49 -8.50 -0.44
N LEU A 74 21.38 -9.48 -0.23
CA LEU A 74 22.75 -9.19 0.23
C LEU A 74 23.60 -8.48 -0.84
N PRO A 75 23.68 -8.97 -2.10
CA PRO A 75 24.37 -8.25 -3.17
C PRO A 75 23.85 -6.82 -3.39
N ILE A 76 22.54 -6.58 -3.27
CA ILE A 76 21.98 -5.24 -3.33
C ILE A 76 22.59 -4.35 -2.23
N ILE A 77 22.61 -4.81 -0.98
CA ILE A 77 23.12 -4.03 0.15
C ILE A 77 24.62 -3.77 0.00
N GLU A 78 25.41 -4.76 -0.43
CA GLU A 78 26.85 -4.59 -0.67
C GLU A 78 27.10 -3.59 -1.80
N TYR A 79 26.37 -3.67 -2.92
CA TYR A 79 26.44 -2.69 -4.01
C TYR A 79 26.11 -1.28 -3.50
N LEU A 80 25.04 -1.12 -2.71
CA LEU A 80 24.71 0.17 -2.11
C LEU A 80 25.81 0.66 -1.17
N ASP A 81 26.51 -0.23 -0.47
CA ASP A 81 27.62 0.14 0.42
C ASP A 81 28.87 0.60 -0.33
N GLU A 82 29.16 -0.02 -1.48
CA GLU A 82 30.28 0.36 -2.35
C GLU A 82 30.07 1.71 -3.01
N ILE A 83 28.84 2.00 -3.45
CA ILE A 83 28.48 3.25 -4.12
C ILE A 83 28.25 4.38 -3.11
N TYR A 84 27.49 4.13 -2.05
CA TYR A 84 27.12 5.14 -1.04
C TYR A 84 27.94 4.93 0.23
N LYS A 85 29.16 5.47 0.26
CA LYS A 85 30.17 5.15 1.29
C LYS A 85 29.82 5.55 2.73
N VAL A 86 28.75 6.32 2.97
CA VAL A 86 28.35 6.80 4.31
C VAL A 86 26.84 6.64 4.52
N PRO A 87 26.39 6.08 5.66
CA PRO A 87 27.19 5.34 6.65
C PRO A 87 27.63 3.99 6.08
N LYS A 88 28.84 3.49 6.39
CA LYS A 88 29.26 2.14 5.94
C LYS A 88 28.41 1.05 6.62
N LEU A 89 28.04 0.04 5.86
CA LEU A 89 27.34 -1.17 6.32
C LEU A 89 28.27 -2.38 6.39
N LEU A 90 29.40 -2.35 5.67
CA LEU A 90 30.52 -3.26 5.88
C LEU A 90 31.62 -2.55 6.69
N PRO A 91 32.01 -3.10 7.85
CA PRO A 91 33.11 -2.56 8.65
C PRO A 91 34.42 -2.41 7.85
N GLU A 92 35.26 -1.45 8.24
CA GLU A 92 36.55 -1.20 7.57
C GLU A 92 37.60 -2.26 7.89
N LYS A 93 37.62 -2.74 9.14
CA LYS A 93 38.58 -3.76 9.58
C LYS A 93 38.24 -5.08 8.91
N PRO A 94 39.19 -5.73 8.21
CA PRO A 94 38.92 -6.97 7.46
C PRO A 94 38.23 -8.06 8.27
N TYR A 95 38.63 -8.24 9.54
CA TYR A 95 38.05 -9.26 10.40
C TYR A 95 36.61 -8.93 10.84
N GLN A 96 36.30 -7.68 11.15
CA GLN A 96 34.93 -7.25 11.46
C GLN A 96 34.01 -7.35 10.23
N ARG A 97 34.56 -7.06 9.03
CA ARG A 97 33.83 -7.28 7.77
C ARG A 97 33.48 -8.75 7.56
N TYR A 98 34.43 -9.63 7.85
CA TYR A 98 34.19 -11.08 7.86
C TYR A 98 33.09 -11.44 8.86
N GLN A 99 33.13 -10.93 10.09
CA GLN A 99 32.10 -11.20 11.11
C GLN A 99 30.71 -10.74 10.66
N ALA A 100 30.60 -9.54 10.07
CA ALA A 100 29.33 -9.02 9.55
C ALA A 100 28.76 -9.91 8.44
N ARG A 101 29.61 -10.35 7.50
CA ARG A 101 29.21 -11.29 6.44
C ARG A 101 28.86 -12.67 7.00
N ARG A 102 29.64 -13.20 7.95
CA ARG A 102 29.38 -14.50 8.60
C ARG A 102 27.97 -14.53 9.21
N ILE A 103 27.60 -13.52 10.01
CA ILE A 103 26.28 -13.44 10.63
C ILE A 103 25.19 -13.28 9.56
N SER A 104 25.43 -12.43 8.56
CA SER A 104 24.50 -12.22 7.45
C SER A 104 24.22 -13.51 6.68
N GLU A 105 25.25 -14.32 6.42
CA GLU A 105 25.14 -15.60 5.70
C GLU A 105 24.49 -16.71 6.53
N ILE A 106 24.75 -16.78 7.85
CA ILE A 106 24.00 -17.68 8.74
C ILE A 106 22.50 -17.43 8.59
N ILE A 107 22.08 -16.16 8.52
CA ILE A 107 20.68 -15.79 8.39
C ILE A 107 20.17 -15.96 6.95
N ALA A 108 20.87 -15.38 5.98
CA ALA A 108 20.42 -15.25 4.59
C ALA A 108 20.48 -16.57 3.83
N SER A 109 21.45 -17.42 4.14
CA SER A 109 21.65 -18.72 3.49
C SER A 109 21.27 -19.88 4.40
N GLY A 110 21.52 -19.76 5.71
CA GLY A 110 21.27 -20.84 6.68
C GLY A 110 19.86 -20.89 7.28
N ILE A 111 19.13 -19.77 7.32
CA ILE A 111 17.77 -19.71 7.90
C ILE A 111 16.73 -19.39 6.83
N GLN A 112 16.87 -18.25 6.17
CA GLN A 112 15.82 -17.66 5.34
C GLN A 112 15.29 -18.59 4.24
N PRO A 113 16.13 -19.33 3.48
CA PRO A 113 15.63 -20.20 2.42
C PRO A 113 14.81 -21.36 2.97
N LEU A 114 15.16 -21.87 4.15
CA LEU A 114 14.52 -23.04 4.78
C LEU A 114 13.14 -22.72 5.38
N GLN A 115 12.92 -21.46 5.78
CA GLN A 115 11.61 -20.97 6.22
C GLN A 115 10.82 -20.26 5.11
N ASN A 116 11.33 -20.21 3.88
CA ASN A 116 10.68 -19.52 2.77
C ASN A 116 9.37 -20.23 2.38
N ILE A 117 8.35 -19.46 1.99
CA ILE A 117 7.03 -19.98 1.58
C ILE A 117 7.14 -21.07 0.51
N SER A 118 8.05 -20.94 -0.46
CA SER A 118 8.25 -21.94 -1.53
C SER A 118 8.71 -23.29 -0.98
N VAL A 119 9.61 -23.30 0.01
CA VAL A 119 10.08 -24.51 0.69
C VAL A 119 9.01 -25.05 1.62
N LEU A 120 8.37 -24.20 2.43
CA LEU A 120 7.32 -24.62 3.35
C LEU A 120 6.11 -25.25 2.65
N LYS A 121 5.78 -24.77 1.43
CA LYS A 121 4.76 -25.40 0.58
C LYS A 121 5.12 -26.85 0.22
N ARG A 122 6.41 -27.14 -0.04
CA ARG A 122 6.90 -28.50 -0.34
C ARG A 122 7.00 -29.39 0.91
N VAL A 123 7.34 -28.82 2.06
CA VAL A 123 7.38 -29.53 3.35
C VAL A 123 5.99 -30.04 3.76
N GLY A 124 4.93 -29.33 3.36
CA GLY A 124 3.55 -29.72 3.62
C GLY A 124 3.00 -29.15 4.93
N LYS A 125 1.67 -29.02 5.01
CA LYS A 125 0.98 -28.28 6.10
C LYS A 125 1.27 -28.83 7.49
N ASP A 126 1.40 -30.16 7.62
CA ASP A 126 1.54 -30.82 8.92
C ASP A 126 2.93 -30.60 9.54
N LYS A 127 3.97 -30.53 8.70
CA LYS A 127 5.36 -30.39 9.14
C LYS A 127 5.91 -28.97 9.04
N LYS A 128 5.23 -28.04 8.34
CA LYS A 128 5.75 -26.68 8.09
C LYS A 128 6.17 -25.95 9.36
N ALA A 129 5.40 -26.08 10.44
CA ALA A 129 5.62 -25.33 11.66
C ALA A 129 6.78 -25.88 12.48
N GLU A 130 6.88 -27.21 12.58
CA GLU A 130 8.04 -27.88 13.18
C GLU A 130 9.32 -27.54 12.41
N TRP A 131 9.28 -27.67 11.09
CA TRP A 131 10.40 -27.38 10.20
C TRP A 131 10.89 -25.93 10.33
N ALA A 132 9.98 -24.95 10.18
CA ALA A 132 10.34 -23.55 10.30
C ALA A 132 10.93 -23.27 11.69
N ARG A 133 10.28 -23.74 12.77
CA ARG A 133 10.77 -23.49 14.12
C ARG A 133 12.14 -24.10 14.38
N HIS A 134 12.40 -25.30 13.88
CA HIS A 134 13.69 -25.96 14.01
C HIS A 134 14.81 -25.13 13.38
N TYR A 135 14.69 -24.78 12.09
CA TYR A 135 15.76 -24.07 11.38
C TYR A 135 15.93 -22.62 11.83
N ILE A 136 14.84 -21.95 12.23
CA ILE A 136 14.95 -20.63 12.84
C ILE A 136 15.71 -20.71 14.15
N LYS A 137 15.33 -21.62 15.06
CA LYS A 137 16.01 -21.77 16.34
C LYS A 137 17.48 -22.17 16.14
N PHE A 138 17.74 -23.18 15.31
CA PHE A 138 19.09 -23.66 15.03
C PHE A 138 20.00 -22.54 14.51
N GLY A 139 19.52 -21.73 13.57
CA GLY A 139 20.30 -20.61 13.06
C GLY A 139 20.42 -19.46 14.07
N LEU A 140 19.40 -19.14 14.85
CA LEU A 140 19.50 -18.09 15.87
C LEU A 140 20.43 -18.49 17.03
N ASP A 141 20.49 -19.77 17.39
CA ASP A 141 21.48 -20.30 18.33
C ASP A 141 22.92 -20.08 17.79
N ALA A 142 23.13 -20.29 16.49
CA ALA A 142 24.41 -20.01 15.83
C ALA A 142 24.74 -18.51 15.73
N VAL A 143 23.73 -17.65 15.48
CA VAL A 143 23.89 -16.20 15.49
C VAL A 143 24.27 -15.70 16.87
N GLU A 144 23.57 -16.12 17.92
CA GLU A 144 23.88 -15.76 19.31
C GLU A 144 25.34 -16.09 19.65
N LYS A 145 25.79 -17.30 19.30
CA LYS A 145 27.18 -17.70 19.53
C LYS A 145 28.17 -16.84 18.75
N ALA A 146 27.86 -16.49 17.50
CA ALA A 146 28.70 -15.62 16.69
C ALA A 146 28.76 -14.18 17.24
N LEU A 147 27.72 -13.72 17.93
CA LEU A 147 27.64 -12.39 18.55
C LEU A 147 28.53 -12.27 19.79
N GLU A 148 28.80 -13.37 20.52
CA GLU A 148 29.73 -13.34 21.67
C GLU A 148 31.13 -12.84 21.27
N GLU A 149 31.56 -13.12 20.03
CA GLU A 149 32.89 -12.75 19.52
C GLU A 149 32.93 -11.37 18.85
N SER A 150 31.77 -10.79 18.54
CA SER A 150 31.69 -9.67 17.58
C SER A 150 30.82 -8.50 18.03
N SER A 151 29.82 -8.74 18.87
CA SER A 151 28.83 -7.72 19.24
C SER A 151 29.38 -6.63 20.16
N GLY A 152 28.75 -5.47 20.09
CA GLY A 152 28.94 -4.35 21.02
C GLY A 152 27.60 -3.68 21.29
N GLN A 153 27.38 -2.50 20.71
CA GLN A 153 26.03 -1.94 20.63
C GLN A 153 25.14 -2.68 19.63
N TYR A 154 25.73 -3.17 18.53
CA TYR A 154 25.04 -3.85 17.42
C TYR A 154 25.70 -5.20 17.11
N CYS A 155 25.32 -5.85 16.00
CA CYS A 155 25.86 -7.17 15.62
C CYS A 155 27.39 -7.20 15.55
N VAL A 156 28.02 -6.12 15.08
CA VAL A 156 29.49 -6.04 14.97
C VAL A 156 29.99 -4.72 15.55
N GLY A 157 30.47 -4.77 16.79
CA GLY A 157 30.94 -3.61 17.54
C GLY A 157 29.84 -2.57 17.75
N ASN A 158 30.19 -1.30 17.56
CA ASN A 158 29.31 -0.15 17.85
C ASN A 158 28.72 0.52 16.60
N GLN A 159 28.87 -0.11 15.43
CA GLN A 159 28.36 0.42 14.16
C GLN A 159 27.31 -0.53 13.57
N ILE A 160 26.21 0.02 13.07
CA ILE A 160 25.18 -0.73 12.35
C ILE A 160 25.78 -1.28 11.05
N SER A 161 25.57 -2.56 10.80
CA SER A 161 26.16 -3.31 9.70
C SER A 161 25.12 -4.06 8.87
N ILE A 162 25.56 -4.69 7.79
CA ILE A 162 24.75 -5.61 6.99
C ILE A 162 24.17 -6.77 7.84
N ALA A 163 24.85 -7.16 8.93
CA ALA A 163 24.35 -8.18 9.85
C ALA A 163 23.07 -7.71 10.57
N ASP A 164 23.01 -6.45 10.98
CA ASP A 164 21.84 -5.85 11.63
C ASP A 164 20.66 -5.73 10.66
N CYS A 165 20.96 -5.40 9.39
CA CYS A 165 19.98 -5.41 8.31
C CYS A 165 19.35 -6.81 8.12
N CYS A 166 20.10 -7.87 8.40
CA CYS A 166 19.63 -9.27 8.31
C CYS A 166 18.94 -9.76 9.58
N LEU A 167 19.45 -9.38 10.75
CA LEU A 167 18.95 -9.82 12.04
C LEU A 167 17.52 -9.34 12.26
N MET A 168 17.24 -8.04 12.09
CA MET A 168 15.92 -7.48 12.40
C MET A 168 14.77 -8.14 11.63
N PRO A 169 14.85 -8.34 10.30
CA PRO A 169 13.84 -9.09 9.58
C PRO A 169 13.72 -10.55 10.03
N GLN A 170 14.82 -11.19 10.43
CA GLN A 170 14.79 -12.56 10.93
C GLN A 170 14.09 -12.67 12.29
N LEU A 171 14.26 -11.68 13.17
CA LEU A 171 13.59 -11.64 14.46
C LEU A 171 12.08 -11.43 14.30
N TYR A 172 11.65 -10.55 13.40
CA TYR A 172 10.23 -10.43 13.05
C TYR A 172 9.62 -11.80 12.67
N HIS A 173 10.29 -12.56 11.80
CA HIS A 173 9.85 -13.92 11.44
C HIS A 173 9.90 -14.89 12.62
N ALA A 174 10.93 -14.83 13.46
CA ALA A 174 11.02 -15.66 14.66
C ALA A 174 9.85 -15.41 15.63
N ARG A 175 9.39 -14.17 15.77
CA ARG A 175 8.19 -13.82 16.55
C ARG A 175 6.92 -14.40 15.93
N GLN A 176 6.75 -14.33 14.61
CA GLN A 176 5.60 -14.95 13.91
C GLN A 176 5.56 -16.47 14.13
N TRP A 177 6.72 -17.13 14.19
CA TRP A 177 6.83 -18.56 14.47
C TRP A 177 6.86 -18.91 15.98
N LYS A 178 6.65 -17.92 16.85
CA LYS A 178 6.61 -18.06 18.31
C LYS A 178 7.88 -18.71 18.89
N ILE A 179 9.05 -18.37 18.34
CA ILE A 179 10.33 -18.83 18.87
C ILE A 179 10.57 -18.18 20.22
N ASN A 180 10.90 -19.01 21.21
CA ASN A 180 11.35 -18.53 22.51
C ASN A 180 12.79 -18.01 22.40
N LEU A 181 12.97 -16.71 22.66
CA LEU A 181 14.26 -16.01 22.63
C LEU A 181 14.79 -15.65 24.03
N THR A 182 14.25 -16.22 25.11
CA THR A 182 14.70 -15.95 26.49
C THR A 182 16.19 -16.23 26.69
N ASN A 183 16.77 -17.18 25.95
CA ASN A 183 18.17 -17.56 26.05
C ASN A 183 19.08 -16.85 25.02
N HIS A 184 18.53 -15.95 24.20
CA HIS A 184 19.25 -15.21 23.17
C HIS A 184 19.46 -13.75 23.60
N LEU A 185 20.21 -13.56 24.69
CA LEU A 185 20.34 -12.27 25.39
C LEU A 185 21.02 -11.19 24.54
N LEU A 186 22.02 -11.55 23.72
CA LEU A 186 22.69 -10.60 22.84
C LEU A 186 21.76 -10.18 21.71
N ILE A 187 21.08 -11.15 21.08
CA ILE A 187 20.07 -10.88 20.04
C ILE A 187 18.98 -9.95 20.56
N THR A 188 18.39 -10.23 21.72
CA THR A 188 17.28 -9.40 22.26
C THR A 188 17.76 -8.02 22.67
N SER A 189 18.97 -7.90 23.24
CA SER A 189 19.57 -6.59 23.53
C SER A 189 19.80 -5.75 22.27
N ILE A 190 20.25 -6.37 21.18
CA ILE A 190 20.45 -5.68 19.89
C ILE A 190 19.10 -5.29 19.28
N GLU A 191 18.10 -6.19 19.32
CA GLU A 191 16.73 -5.93 18.86
C GLU A 191 16.13 -4.69 19.53
N GLU A 192 16.22 -4.60 20.85
CA GLU A 192 15.72 -3.46 21.63
C GLU A 192 16.37 -2.14 21.24
N LYS A 193 17.68 -2.14 20.92
CA LYS A 193 18.39 -0.93 20.48
C LYS A 193 17.98 -0.53 19.07
N LEU A 194 17.94 -1.49 18.14
CA LEU A 194 17.59 -1.23 16.74
C LEU A 194 16.14 -0.76 16.59
N ASN A 195 15.20 -1.29 17.38
CA ASN A 195 13.80 -0.85 17.40
C ASN A 195 13.60 0.62 17.81
N LYS A 196 14.58 1.23 18.48
CA LYS A 196 14.52 2.66 18.85
C LYS A 196 14.92 3.59 17.70
N ILE A 197 15.53 3.06 16.64
CA ILE A 197 16.07 3.84 15.52
C ILE A 197 15.01 3.99 14.43
N ASP A 198 14.75 5.23 14.00
CA ASP A 198 13.66 5.53 13.07
C ASP A 198 13.82 4.86 11.70
N THR A 199 15.05 4.69 11.21
CA THR A 199 15.31 3.98 9.95
C THR A 199 14.83 2.53 9.96
N PHE A 200 14.88 1.86 11.12
CA PHE A 200 14.38 0.50 11.32
C PHE A 200 12.86 0.48 11.49
N LYS A 201 12.30 1.45 12.21
CA LYS A 201 10.83 1.62 12.32
C LYS A 201 10.20 1.81 10.94
N LEU A 202 10.76 2.70 10.12
CA LEU A 202 10.28 2.97 8.76
C LEU A 202 10.35 1.75 7.83
N ALA A 203 11.30 0.84 8.05
CA ALA A 203 11.45 -0.38 7.25
C ALA A 203 10.55 -1.54 7.72
N HIS A 204 9.97 -1.41 8.91
CA HIS A 204 9.21 -2.45 9.60
C HIS A 204 7.99 -2.88 8.77
N PRO A 205 7.65 -4.19 8.69
CA PRO A 205 6.53 -4.69 7.89
C PRO A 205 5.20 -3.95 8.13
N ASN A 206 4.93 -3.54 9.37
CA ASN A 206 3.66 -2.89 9.73
C ASN A 206 3.68 -1.37 9.59
N GLN A 207 4.81 -0.81 9.17
CA GLN A 207 4.91 0.54 8.61
C GLN A 207 4.96 0.49 7.10
N GLN A 208 4.78 -0.72 6.54
CA GLN A 208 4.66 -0.84 5.12
C GLN A 208 3.22 -0.59 4.70
N PRO A 209 3.07 0.15 3.62
CA PRO A 209 1.83 0.76 3.20
C PRO A 209 0.82 -0.20 2.55
N ASP A 210 1.12 -1.49 2.48
CA ASP A 210 0.22 -2.63 2.28
C ASP A 210 -0.32 -3.18 3.63
N SER A 211 -0.78 -2.30 4.54
CA SER A 211 -1.25 -2.63 5.91
C SER A 211 -2.61 -1.96 6.26
N ASP A 212 -3.67 -2.40 5.59
CA ASP A 212 -4.96 -1.69 5.47
C ASP A 212 -6.01 -2.00 6.58
N PHE A 213 -5.70 -2.93 7.48
CA PHE A 213 -6.68 -3.52 8.42
C PHE A 213 -7.13 -2.60 9.57
N GLY A 214 -6.29 -1.66 10.01
CA GLY A 214 -6.59 -0.80 11.16
C GLY A 214 -7.69 0.21 10.89
N SER A 215 -7.63 0.88 9.73
CA SER A 215 -8.66 1.82 9.29
C SER A 215 -9.99 1.12 9.06
N GLN A 216 -9.99 -0.06 8.42
CA GLN A 216 -11.22 -0.85 8.27
C GLN A 216 -11.85 -1.19 9.61
N ALA A 217 -11.05 -1.63 10.60
CA ALA A 217 -11.57 -1.99 11.92
C ALA A 217 -12.32 -0.82 12.58
N LEU A 218 -11.70 0.37 12.63
CA LEU A 218 -12.28 1.55 13.26
C LEU A 218 -13.55 2.02 12.54
N ILE A 219 -13.52 2.12 11.21
CA ILE A 219 -14.66 2.61 10.44
C ILE A 219 -15.83 1.64 10.54
N CYS A 220 -15.58 0.34 10.37
CA CYS A 220 -16.61 -0.68 10.51
C CYS A 220 -17.20 -0.72 11.91
N TYR A 221 -16.38 -0.55 12.97
CA TYR A 221 -16.86 -0.44 14.34
C TYR A 221 -17.84 0.73 14.52
N HIS A 222 -17.48 1.93 14.03
CA HIS A 222 -18.34 3.10 14.17
C HIS A 222 -19.63 3.00 13.37
N ILE A 223 -19.57 2.48 12.14
CA ILE A 223 -20.76 2.27 11.31
C ILE A 223 -21.68 1.24 11.97
N HIS A 224 -21.16 0.10 12.38
CA HIS A 224 -21.98 -0.94 13.02
C HIS A 224 -22.58 -0.47 14.35
N SER A 225 -21.85 0.36 15.11
CA SER A 225 -22.37 0.93 16.35
C SER A 225 -23.53 1.91 16.11
N ALA A 226 -23.50 2.66 15.01
CA ALA A 226 -24.54 3.63 14.66
C ALA A 226 -25.71 3.01 13.88
N PHE A 227 -25.41 2.02 13.02
CA PHE A 227 -26.33 1.37 12.09
C PHE A 227 -26.12 -0.16 12.12
N PRO A 228 -26.50 -0.83 13.23
CA PRO A 228 -26.20 -2.25 13.45
C PRO A 228 -26.80 -3.20 12.40
N ASP A 229 -27.90 -2.79 11.75
CA ASP A 229 -28.59 -3.58 10.73
C ASP A 229 -28.08 -3.33 9.30
N ASP A 230 -27.28 -2.28 9.08
CA ASP A 230 -26.75 -1.96 7.75
C ASP A 230 -25.54 -2.88 7.45
N PRO A 231 -25.55 -3.67 6.35
CA PRO A 231 -24.37 -4.39 5.90
C PRO A 231 -23.26 -3.44 5.45
N ILE A 232 -22.01 -3.86 5.61
CA ILE A 232 -20.83 -3.15 5.12
C ILE A 232 -20.09 -4.06 4.14
N VAL A 233 -19.80 -3.56 2.93
CA VAL A 233 -19.03 -4.24 1.88
C VAL A 233 -17.67 -3.56 1.77
N ALA A 234 -16.64 -4.13 2.39
CA ALA A 234 -15.30 -3.56 2.46
C ALA A 234 -14.24 -4.48 1.84
N GLU A 235 -13.09 -3.92 1.47
CA GLU A 235 -12.03 -4.64 0.75
C GLU A 235 -11.37 -5.74 1.59
N GLU A 236 -11.05 -5.47 2.86
CA GLU A 236 -10.20 -6.37 3.65
C GLU A 236 -10.97 -7.51 4.31
N ASN A 237 -10.35 -8.70 4.36
CA ASN A 237 -10.94 -9.87 5.00
C ASN A 237 -10.15 -10.29 6.25
N PRO A 238 -10.79 -10.41 7.43
CA PRO A 238 -10.09 -10.77 8.66
C PRO A 238 -9.49 -12.18 8.64
N LYS A 239 -9.97 -13.08 7.75
CA LYS A 239 -9.39 -14.43 7.58
C LYS A 239 -7.90 -14.39 7.28
N GLU A 240 -7.43 -13.33 6.63
CA GLU A 240 -6.02 -13.14 6.36
C GLU A 240 -5.22 -12.95 7.65
N LEU A 241 -5.74 -12.18 8.63
CA LEU A 241 -5.13 -11.93 9.94
C LEU A 241 -5.20 -13.12 10.90
N LEU A 242 -6.17 -14.02 10.71
CA LEU A 242 -6.29 -15.25 11.51
C LEU A 242 -5.23 -16.31 11.19
N LYS A 243 -4.42 -16.12 10.13
CA LYS A 243 -3.33 -17.02 9.79
C LYS A 243 -2.25 -16.97 10.89
N PRO A 244 -1.73 -18.12 11.37
CA PRO A 244 -0.74 -18.13 12.45
C PRO A 244 0.49 -17.24 12.21
N GLU A 245 0.92 -17.13 10.95
CA GLU A 245 2.01 -16.25 10.49
C GLU A 245 1.71 -14.74 10.52
N ARG A 246 0.51 -14.32 10.95
CA ARG A 246 0.11 -12.91 11.12
C ARG A 246 -0.24 -12.54 12.56
N ALA A 247 -0.02 -13.43 13.53
CA ALA A 247 -0.32 -13.15 14.93
C ALA A 247 0.38 -11.88 15.45
N GLY A 248 1.61 -11.60 14.99
CA GLY A 248 2.30 -10.35 15.33
C GLY A 248 1.67 -9.10 14.69
N ASP A 249 1.12 -9.23 13.48
CA ASP A 249 0.45 -8.12 12.78
C ASP A 249 -0.85 -7.79 13.52
N LEU A 250 -1.63 -8.82 13.87
CA LEU A 250 -2.87 -8.70 14.62
C LEU A 250 -2.64 -7.95 15.94
N LYS A 251 -1.62 -8.34 16.72
CA LYS A 251 -1.29 -7.66 17.97
C LYS A 251 -0.91 -6.20 17.76
N GLN A 252 -0.12 -5.90 16.73
CA GLN A 252 0.28 -4.52 16.46
C GLN A 252 -0.90 -3.66 15.99
N ILE A 253 -1.79 -4.18 15.16
CA ILE A 253 -2.99 -3.45 14.73
C ILE A 253 -3.90 -3.19 15.94
N VAL A 254 -4.05 -4.15 16.86
CA VAL A 254 -4.74 -3.94 18.14
C VAL A 254 -4.10 -2.78 18.91
N ASP A 255 -2.77 -2.73 19.00
CA ASP A 255 -2.09 -1.66 19.73
C ASP A 255 -2.29 -0.28 19.08
N TYR A 256 -2.37 -0.18 17.75
CA TYR A 256 -2.76 1.07 17.07
C TYR A 256 -4.21 1.46 17.34
N VAL A 257 -5.14 0.52 17.17
CA VAL A 257 -6.58 0.78 17.36
C VAL A 257 -6.90 1.12 18.82
N LYS A 258 -6.08 0.67 19.78
CA LYS A 258 -6.21 1.04 21.20
C LYS A 258 -6.01 2.53 21.48
N GLU A 259 -5.32 3.26 20.62
CA GLU A 259 -5.15 4.71 20.78
C GLU A 259 -6.51 5.42 20.71
N ASP A 260 -7.41 4.95 19.84
CA ASP A 260 -8.77 5.47 19.68
C ASP A 260 -9.80 4.71 20.54
N ASN A 261 -9.65 3.38 20.68
CA ASN A 261 -10.58 2.53 21.42
C ASN A 261 -9.85 1.59 22.37
N LYS A 262 -9.68 2.02 23.63
CA LYS A 262 -8.92 1.30 24.66
C LYS A 262 -9.42 -0.11 24.96
N ASP A 263 -10.68 -0.42 24.64
CA ASP A 263 -11.31 -1.70 24.94
C ASP A 263 -11.08 -2.75 23.84
N VAL A 264 -10.38 -2.42 22.74
CA VAL A 264 -10.11 -3.36 21.66
C VAL A 264 -9.10 -4.44 22.09
N ASP A 265 -9.43 -5.69 21.76
CA ASP A 265 -8.54 -6.84 21.84
C ASP A 265 -8.49 -7.54 20.47
N GLU A 266 -7.67 -8.60 20.35
CA GLU A 266 -7.52 -9.33 19.09
C GLU A 266 -8.85 -9.89 18.56
N LYS A 267 -9.76 -10.31 19.46
CA LYS A 267 -11.06 -10.87 19.09
C LYS A 267 -11.97 -9.77 18.53
N LYS A 268 -12.07 -8.64 19.23
CA LYS A 268 -12.85 -7.48 18.80
C LYS A 268 -12.32 -6.90 17.50
N LEU A 269 -11.00 -6.81 17.33
CA LEU A 269 -10.43 -6.32 16.08
C LEU A 269 -10.87 -7.20 14.89
N ILE A 270 -10.75 -8.52 15.03
CA ILE A 270 -11.19 -9.47 14.00
C ILE A 270 -12.69 -9.35 13.72
N GLU A 271 -13.49 -9.15 14.76
CA GLU A 271 -14.92 -8.92 14.65
C GLU A 271 -15.23 -7.63 13.89
N TRP A 272 -14.58 -6.52 14.25
CA TRP A 272 -14.81 -5.20 13.64
C TRP A 272 -14.40 -5.17 12.17
N ILE A 273 -13.25 -5.74 11.82
CA ILE A 273 -12.85 -5.93 10.41
C ILE A 273 -13.88 -6.82 9.72
N GLY A 274 -14.39 -7.83 10.43
CA GLY A 274 -15.36 -8.80 9.94
C GLY A 274 -16.73 -8.24 9.60
N TYR A 275 -17.15 -7.11 10.20
CA TYR A 275 -18.37 -6.41 9.80
C TYR A 275 -18.33 -5.97 8.33
N GLY A 276 -17.13 -5.78 7.75
CA GLY A 276 -16.90 -5.48 6.34
C GLY A 276 -17.15 -6.64 5.36
N ASN A 277 -17.44 -7.86 5.84
CA ASN A 277 -17.79 -9.02 4.99
C ASN A 277 -19.29 -9.09 4.66
N GLY A 278 -20.00 -7.97 4.76
CA GLY A 278 -21.39 -7.87 4.36
C GLY A 278 -21.56 -8.13 2.87
N ARG A 279 -22.82 -8.22 2.43
CA ARG A 279 -23.17 -8.37 1.02
C ARG A 279 -23.95 -7.15 0.57
N VAL A 280 -23.83 -6.86 -0.73
CA VAL A 280 -24.69 -5.87 -1.39
C VAL A 280 -26.15 -6.20 -1.10
N SER A 281 -26.89 -5.19 -0.67
CA SER A 281 -28.28 -5.30 -0.23
C SER A 281 -29.07 -4.06 -0.69
N GLN A 282 -30.32 -3.94 -0.24
CA GLN A 282 -31.11 -2.74 -0.54
C GLN A 282 -30.48 -1.46 0.04
N ARG A 283 -29.89 -1.54 1.23
CA ARG A 283 -29.23 -0.43 1.91
C ARG A 283 -27.96 -0.96 2.56
N PHE A 284 -26.80 -0.45 2.16
CA PHE A 284 -25.52 -0.92 2.67
C PHE A 284 -24.44 0.16 2.54
N TRP A 285 -23.38 0.01 3.33
CA TRP A 285 -22.17 0.81 3.23
C TRP A 285 -21.13 0.09 2.38
N THR A 286 -20.32 0.84 1.64
CA THR A 286 -19.12 0.31 1.00
C THR A 286 -17.90 1.12 1.38
N LEU A 287 -16.78 0.44 1.62
CA LEU A 287 -15.58 1.01 2.20
C LEU A 287 -14.33 0.50 1.49
N ASP A 288 -13.50 1.44 1.04
CA ASP A 288 -12.09 1.19 0.77
C ASP A 288 -11.27 1.83 1.91
N PRO A 289 -10.65 1.01 2.78
CA PRO A 289 -9.93 1.51 3.93
C PRO A 289 -8.64 2.25 3.59
N ILE A 290 -8.01 1.96 2.44
CA ILE A 290 -6.85 2.67 1.87
C ILE A 290 -6.88 2.51 0.33
N ASP A 291 -7.65 3.37 -0.33
CA ASP A 291 -7.70 3.44 -1.78
C ASP A 291 -6.43 4.09 -2.32
N GLY A 292 -5.83 3.46 -3.32
CA GLY A 292 -4.52 3.80 -3.82
C GLY A 292 -3.44 3.44 -2.81
N THR A 293 -3.46 2.21 -2.28
CA THR A 293 -2.40 1.62 -1.46
C THR A 293 -1.02 2.01 -1.99
N LYS A 294 -0.75 1.88 -3.30
CA LYS A 294 0.49 2.31 -4.00
C LYS A 294 0.87 3.79 -3.80
N GLY A 295 -0.10 4.69 -3.78
CA GLY A 295 0.13 6.10 -3.50
C GLY A 295 0.44 6.35 -2.03
N PHE A 296 -0.32 5.73 -1.10
CA PHE A 296 0.02 5.71 0.33
C PHE A 296 1.45 5.20 0.53
N ILE A 297 1.84 4.18 -0.25
CA ILE A 297 3.16 3.60 -0.22
C ILE A 297 4.27 4.58 -0.54
N ARG A 298 4.04 5.41 -1.55
CA ARG A 298 5.01 6.41 -1.99
C ARG A 298 5.10 7.62 -1.07
N GLN A 299 4.34 7.63 0.03
CA GLN A 299 4.02 8.85 0.80
C GLN A 299 3.43 9.94 -0.11
N ASP A 300 2.64 9.49 -1.07
CA ASP A 300 1.95 10.31 -2.04
C ASP A 300 0.44 10.18 -1.80
N GLN A 301 -0.38 10.45 -2.81
CA GLN A 301 -1.83 10.54 -2.67
C GLN A 301 -2.51 9.19 -2.43
N TYR A 302 -3.34 9.13 -1.40
CA TYR A 302 -4.24 8.02 -1.09
C TYR A 302 -5.54 8.56 -0.49
N ALA A 303 -6.58 7.74 -0.49
CA ALA A 303 -7.87 8.10 0.08
C ALA A 303 -8.40 7.01 1.00
N ILE A 304 -9.19 7.40 1.99
CA ILE A 304 -10.08 6.51 2.71
C ILE A 304 -11.48 6.82 2.17
N ALA A 305 -12.10 5.86 1.47
CA ALA A 305 -13.32 6.10 0.71
C ALA A 305 -14.49 5.32 1.30
N LEU A 306 -15.54 6.04 1.69
CA LEU A 306 -16.74 5.48 2.31
C LEU A 306 -17.99 5.99 1.58
N ALA A 307 -18.93 5.09 1.27
CA ALA A 307 -20.20 5.47 0.68
C ALA A 307 -21.37 4.69 1.25
N LEU A 308 -22.54 5.34 1.31
CA LEU A 308 -23.82 4.73 1.64
C LEU A 308 -24.65 4.59 0.36
N ILE A 309 -25.13 3.39 0.08
CA ILE A 309 -25.89 3.06 -1.12
C ILE A 309 -27.28 2.57 -0.73
N VAL A 310 -28.31 3.10 -1.39
CA VAL A 310 -29.72 2.69 -1.20
C VAL A 310 -30.36 2.45 -2.57
N ASP A 311 -30.89 1.25 -2.78
CA ASP A 311 -31.49 0.76 -4.03
C ASP A 311 -30.56 0.87 -5.26
N GLY A 312 -29.24 0.85 -5.02
CA GLY A 312 -28.20 1.03 -6.04
C GLY A 312 -27.80 2.49 -6.30
N ASP A 313 -28.48 3.47 -5.68
CA ASP A 313 -28.13 4.88 -5.77
C ASP A 313 -27.27 5.30 -4.57
N VAL A 314 -26.14 5.94 -4.85
CA VAL A 314 -25.25 6.47 -3.81
C VAL A 314 -25.92 7.67 -3.16
N LYS A 315 -26.09 7.61 -1.83
CA LYS A 315 -26.78 8.65 -1.04
C LYS A 315 -25.82 9.55 -0.28
N VAL A 316 -24.71 8.98 0.20
CA VAL A 316 -23.65 9.68 0.91
C VAL A 316 -22.32 9.18 0.38
N GLY A 317 -21.36 10.08 0.18
CA GLY A 317 -19.98 9.74 -0.12
C GLY A 317 -19.05 10.59 0.73
N VAL A 318 -18.01 9.96 1.26
CA VAL A 318 -16.96 10.58 2.06
C VAL A 318 -15.63 10.06 1.54
N MET A 319 -14.69 10.97 1.34
CA MET A 319 -13.34 10.63 0.91
C MET A 319 -12.34 11.48 1.70
N ALA A 320 -11.70 10.87 2.69
CA ALA A 320 -10.63 11.51 3.44
C ALA A 320 -9.32 11.34 2.68
N CYS A 321 -8.63 12.44 2.40
CA CYS A 321 -7.40 12.48 1.61
C CYS A 321 -6.26 13.12 2.44
N PRO A 322 -5.61 12.37 3.36
CA PRO A 322 -4.66 12.94 4.32
C PRO A 322 -3.42 13.58 3.68
N ALA A 323 -3.01 13.08 2.52
CA ALA A 323 -1.88 13.60 1.75
C ALA A 323 -2.25 14.71 0.76
N TYR A 324 -3.53 15.10 0.69
CA TYR A 324 -4.05 16.03 -0.31
C TYR A 324 -4.45 17.39 0.27
N GLY A 325 -4.00 18.48 -0.36
CA GLY A 325 -4.26 19.85 0.10
C GLY A 325 -3.23 20.34 1.12
N ASN A 326 -3.57 21.43 1.81
CA ASN A 326 -2.71 22.04 2.84
C ASN A 326 -3.07 21.50 4.24
N ASP A 327 -2.18 21.71 5.22
CA ASP A 327 -2.47 21.56 6.65
C ASP A 327 -2.97 20.17 7.10
N GLY A 328 -2.41 19.10 6.55
CA GLY A 328 -2.65 17.72 7.02
C GLY A 328 -3.89 17.04 6.42
N GLY A 329 -4.38 17.53 5.29
CA GLY A 329 -5.28 16.79 4.41
C GLY A 329 -6.70 17.36 4.31
N LEU A 330 -7.39 16.98 3.23
CA LEU A 330 -8.76 17.39 2.95
C LEU A 330 -9.74 16.22 3.04
N LEU A 331 -10.87 16.48 3.66
CA LEU A 331 -12.06 15.64 3.65
C LEU A 331 -13.00 16.15 2.57
N PHE A 332 -13.31 15.29 1.60
CA PHE A 332 -14.40 15.53 0.66
C PHE A 332 -15.64 14.79 1.14
N TYR A 333 -16.81 15.41 1.05
CA TYR A 333 -18.06 14.71 1.31
C TYR A 333 -19.23 15.30 0.54
N ALA A 334 -20.20 14.44 0.23
CA ALA A 334 -21.42 14.82 -0.46
C ALA A 334 -22.62 14.00 0.04
N VAL A 335 -23.78 14.64 0.03
CA VAL A 335 -25.07 14.00 0.27
C VAL A 335 -25.97 14.31 -0.91
N ARG A 336 -26.65 13.29 -1.44
CA ARG A 336 -27.48 13.41 -2.65
C ARG A 336 -28.47 14.58 -2.52
N GLY A 337 -28.43 15.51 -3.46
CA GLY A 337 -29.25 16.72 -3.52
C GLY A 337 -28.86 17.84 -2.54
N LYS A 338 -27.71 17.74 -1.86
CA LYS A 338 -27.23 18.74 -0.89
C LYS A 338 -25.92 19.42 -1.32
N GLY A 339 -25.34 19.00 -2.44
CA GLY A 339 -24.06 19.50 -2.91
C GLY A 339 -22.87 18.74 -2.32
N SER A 340 -21.69 19.09 -2.84
CA SER A 340 -20.39 18.54 -2.47
C SER A 340 -19.57 19.59 -1.72
N TYR A 341 -18.80 19.14 -0.72
CA TYR A 341 -18.05 20.01 0.19
C TYR A 341 -16.65 19.48 0.47
N THR A 342 -15.75 20.39 0.83
CA THR A 342 -14.42 20.10 1.37
C THR A 342 -14.22 20.72 2.74
N GLN A 343 -13.40 20.08 3.58
CA GLN A 343 -13.02 20.59 4.89
C GLN A 343 -11.64 20.06 5.29
N SER A 344 -10.91 20.77 6.15
CA SER A 344 -9.64 20.27 6.68
C SER A 344 -9.87 19.07 7.60
N ILE A 345 -9.05 18.03 7.48
CA ILE A 345 -9.10 16.86 8.37
C ILE A 345 -8.58 17.22 9.76
N THR A 346 -7.43 17.90 9.85
CA THR A 346 -6.77 18.22 11.13
C THR A 346 -7.50 19.31 11.92
N SER A 347 -8.21 20.18 11.21
CA SER A 347 -8.93 21.32 11.78
C SER A 347 -10.44 21.17 11.57
N TYR A 348 -10.95 19.94 11.57
CA TYR A 348 -12.36 19.65 11.28
C TYR A 348 -13.31 20.41 12.23
N ASP A 349 -13.04 20.43 13.53
CA ASP A 349 -13.91 21.10 14.52
C ASP A 349 -13.87 22.64 14.44
N THR A 350 -12.84 23.22 13.79
CA THR A 350 -12.60 24.67 13.78
C THR A 350 -12.76 25.31 12.41
N THR A 351 -12.81 24.52 11.34
CA THR A 351 -12.99 25.00 9.97
C THR A 351 -14.43 24.84 9.50
N ILE A 352 -14.90 25.79 8.69
CA ILE A 352 -16.23 25.73 8.08
C ILE A 352 -16.11 24.97 6.76
N PRO A 353 -17.01 24.02 6.45
CA PRO A 353 -17.00 23.34 5.16
C PRO A 353 -17.15 24.32 3.98
N THR A 354 -16.33 24.12 2.95
CA THR A 354 -16.38 24.89 1.71
C THR A 354 -17.15 24.11 0.67
N ARG A 355 -18.18 24.71 0.07
CA ARG A 355 -18.89 24.08 -1.05
C ARG A 355 -18.01 24.09 -2.30
N ILE A 356 -17.90 22.96 -2.97
CA ILE A 356 -17.08 22.81 -4.17
C ILE A 356 -17.94 22.66 -5.43
N HIS A 357 -17.35 23.06 -6.56
CA HIS A 357 -17.98 23.02 -7.87
C HIS A 357 -16.93 22.67 -8.93
N ILE A 358 -17.36 21.91 -9.93
CA ILE A 358 -16.56 21.60 -11.13
C ILE A 358 -16.15 22.87 -11.92
N VAL A 359 -15.12 22.74 -12.77
CA VAL A 359 -14.71 23.83 -13.69
C VAL A 359 -15.80 24.13 -14.72
N ALA A 360 -16.15 25.41 -14.85
CA ALA A 360 -17.08 25.92 -15.85
C ALA A 360 -16.43 26.17 -17.23
N ASN A 361 -17.26 26.27 -18.28
CA ASN A 361 -16.79 26.27 -19.68
C ASN A 361 -15.96 27.50 -20.09
N ASN A 362 -16.00 28.58 -19.32
CA ASN A 362 -15.32 29.85 -19.62
C ASN A 362 -13.83 29.86 -19.23
N ASP A 363 -13.32 28.78 -18.63
CA ASP A 363 -11.95 28.70 -18.12
C ASP A 363 -11.11 27.67 -18.89
N GLN A 364 -11.19 27.66 -20.22
CA GLN A 364 -10.52 26.66 -21.08
C GLN A 364 -8.99 26.58 -20.87
N ASN A 365 -8.34 27.65 -20.39
CA ASN A 365 -6.91 27.66 -20.09
C ASN A 365 -6.53 26.83 -18.85
N THR A 366 -7.50 26.42 -18.02
CA THR A 366 -7.30 25.56 -16.84
C THR A 366 -7.74 24.11 -17.06
N PHE A 367 -8.25 23.77 -18.25
CA PHE A 367 -8.74 22.44 -18.58
C PHE A 367 -7.59 21.42 -18.56
N ARG A 368 -7.48 20.67 -17.47
CA ARG A 368 -6.53 19.57 -17.27
C ARG A 368 -7.25 18.24 -17.17
N PHE A 369 -6.61 17.15 -17.58
CA PHE A 369 -7.09 15.81 -17.25
C PHE A 369 -6.20 15.16 -16.19
N THR A 370 -6.74 14.19 -15.45
CA THR A 370 -5.99 13.39 -14.49
C THR A 370 -6.04 11.92 -14.85
N GLU A 371 -4.94 11.22 -14.58
CA GLU A 371 -4.75 9.79 -14.87
C GLU A 371 -4.00 9.09 -13.74
N SER A 372 -4.11 7.77 -13.69
CA SER A 372 -3.36 6.94 -12.74
C SER A 372 -1.85 7.03 -13.00
N VAL A 373 -1.05 7.08 -11.94
CA VAL A 373 0.42 7.00 -12.03
C VAL A 373 0.84 5.65 -12.65
N GLU A 374 0.15 4.58 -12.25
CA GLU A 374 0.42 3.22 -12.71
C GLU A 374 -0.08 2.97 -14.14
N SER A 375 0.84 2.62 -15.04
CA SER A 375 0.52 2.33 -16.45
C SER A 375 -0.37 1.10 -16.64
N CYS A 376 -0.45 0.17 -15.67
CA CYS A 376 -1.33 -1.00 -15.75
C CYS A 376 -2.79 -0.73 -15.34
N HIS A 377 -3.08 0.48 -14.86
CA HIS A 377 -4.42 0.96 -14.48
C HIS A 377 -5.02 1.92 -15.53
N GLY A 378 -4.46 1.95 -16.75
CA GLY A 378 -4.96 2.77 -17.87
C GLY A 378 -4.20 2.55 -19.18
N ASP A 379 -4.49 3.36 -20.19
CA ASP A 379 -3.78 3.44 -21.47
C ASP A 379 -3.40 4.91 -21.71
N GLN A 380 -2.24 5.31 -21.19
CA GLN A 380 -1.80 6.70 -21.16
C GLN A 380 -1.65 7.30 -22.57
N THR A 381 -1.25 6.49 -23.56
CA THR A 381 -1.14 6.94 -24.95
C THR A 381 -2.51 7.32 -25.48
N LYS A 382 -3.49 6.42 -25.32
CA LYS A 382 -4.87 6.65 -25.76
C LYS A 382 -5.52 7.80 -25.01
N GLN A 383 -5.30 7.92 -23.70
CA GLN A 383 -5.81 9.04 -22.88
C GLN A 383 -5.29 10.38 -23.38
N ASN A 384 -3.99 10.49 -23.66
CA ASN A 384 -3.40 11.70 -24.20
C ASN A 384 -3.89 12.04 -25.61
N GLU A 385 -4.11 11.04 -26.47
CA GLU A 385 -4.68 11.26 -27.81
C GLU A 385 -6.12 11.80 -27.74
N ILE A 386 -6.95 11.21 -26.88
CA ILE A 386 -8.34 11.66 -26.67
C ILE A 386 -8.34 13.08 -26.11
N ALA A 387 -7.54 13.35 -25.06
CA ALA A 387 -7.41 14.66 -24.45
C ALA A 387 -7.05 15.75 -25.48
N LYS A 388 -6.10 15.46 -26.38
CA LYS A 388 -5.74 16.39 -27.47
C LYS A 388 -6.88 16.62 -28.45
N ARG A 389 -7.62 15.56 -28.84
CA ARG A 389 -8.75 15.67 -29.78
C ARG A 389 -9.91 16.51 -29.23
N ILE A 390 -10.12 16.51 -27.91
CA ILE A 390 -11.13 17.35 -27.24
C ILE A 390 -10.62 18.75 -26.86
N GLY A 391 -9.39 19.09 -27.23
CA GLY A 391 -8.81 20.43 -27.01
C GLY A 391 -8.10 20.65 -25.68
N ILE A 392 -7.85 19.60 -24.88
CA ILE A 392 -7.01 19.70 -23.69
C ILE A 392 -5.54 19.73 -24.11
N GLN A 393 -4.87 20.87 -23.88
CA GLN A 393 -3.47 21.09 -24.27
C GLN A 393 -2.51 21.07 -23.07
N THR A 394 -3.03 21.19 -21.85
CA THR A 394 -2.20 21.18 -20.64
C THR A 394 -1.76 19.75 -20.28
N PRO A 395 -0.56 19.58 -19.68
CA PRO A 395 -0.11 18.28 -19.19
C PRO A 395 -1.08 17.66 -18.15
N PRO A 396 -1.20 16.33 -18.10
CA PRO A 396 -2.04 15.68 -17.11
C PRO A 396 -1.49 15.78 -15.69
N ILE A 397 -2.40 15.75 -14.71
CA ILE A 397 -2.06 15.52 -13.30
C ILE A 397 -2.09 14.01 -13.07
N ARG A 398 -0.96 13.43 -12.68
CA ARG A 398 -0.86 11.99 -12.40
C ARG A 398 -1.02 11.74 -10.91
N MET A 399 -1.95 10.86 -10.56
CA MET A 399 -2.29 10.61 -9.17
C MET A 399 -2.92 9.24 -8.96
N ASP A 400 -2.65 8.61 -7.82
CA ASP A 400 -3.35 7.38 -7.42
C ASP A 400 -4.70 7.70 -6.76
N SER A 401 -5.41 6.64 -6.37
CA SER A 401 -6.67 6.66 -5.59
C SER A 401 -7.83 7.48 -6.18
N GLN A 402 -8.93 7.52 -5.44
CA GLN A 402 -10.11 8.32 -5.71
C GLN A 402 -9.88 9.81 -5.52
N VAL A 403 -8.71 10.26 -5.04
CA VAL A 403 -8.36 11.70 -5.01
C VAL A 403 -8.53 12.33 -6.39
N LYS A 404 -8.42 11.54 -7.48
CA LYS A 404 -8.74 11.95 -8.86
C LYS A 404 -10.17 12.45 -9.06
N TYR A 405 -11.15 11.82 -8.41
CA TYR A 405 -12.52 12.34 -8.36
C TYR A 405 -12.58 13.69 -7.64
N GLY A 406 -11.83 13.82 -6.55
CA GLY A 406 -11.65 15.07 -5.81
C GLY A 406 -11.13 16.20 -6.70
N LEU A 407 -10.13 15.95 -7.57
CA LEU A 407 -9.64 16.96 -8.51
C LEU A 407 -10.74 17.45 -9.45
N VAL A 408 -11.55 16.52 -9.97
CA VAL A 408 -12.63 16.91 -10.88
C VAL A 408 -13.71 17.70 -10.14
N ALA A 409 -14.12 17.22 -8.97
CA ALA A 409 -15.14 17.86 -8.15
C ALA A 409 -14.72 19.23 -7.61
N ASN A 410 -13.43 19.42 -7.31
CA ASN A 410 -12.87 20.68 -6.79
C ASN A 410 -12.45 21.67 -7.89
N GLY A 411 -12.68 21.32 -9.16
CA GLY A 411 -12.36 22.19 -10.28
C GLY A 411 -10.85 22.27 -10.61
N GLU A 412 -10.06 21.26 -10.26
CA GLU A 412 -8.62 21.19 -10.57
C GLU A 412 -8.33 20.37 -11.83
N ALA A 413 -9.29 19.54 -12.23
CA ALA A 413 -9.30 18.81 -13.49
C ALA A 413 -10.70 18.82 -14.10
N VAL A 414 -10.80 18.67 -15.42
CA VAL A 414 -12.08 18.56 -16.15
C VAL A 414 -12.42 17.13 -16.54
N LEU A 415 -11.45 16.21 -16.43
CA LEU A 415 -11.56 14.87 -16.98
C LEU A 415 -10.67 13.87 -16.26
N TYR A 416 -11.21 12.69 -15.99
CA TYR A 416 -10.49 11.51 -15.52
C TYR A 416 -10.97 10.28 -16.31
N PHE A 417 -10.00 9.50 -16.79
CA PHE A 417 -10.22 8.24 -17.48
C PHE A 417 -9.68 7.06 -16.65
N ARG A 418 -10.49 6.02 -16.51
CA ARG A 418 -10.04 4.69 -16.12
C ARG A 418 -10.36 3.69 -17.22
N PHE A 419 -9.34 3.29 -17.97
CA PHE A 419 -9.50 2.26 -18.99
C PHE A 419 -9.32 0.86 -18.40
N PRO A 420 -10.11 -0.13 -18.85
CA PRO A 420 -9.89 -1.52 -18.49
C PRO A 420 -8.50 -1.95 -18.90
N ASN A 421 -7.88 -2.80 -18.08
CA ASN A 421 -6.57 -3.35 -18.42
C ASN A 421 -6.67 -4.17 -19.73
N PRO A 422 -5.87 -3.86 -20.76
CA PRO A 422 -5.96 -4.52 -22.07
C PRO A 422 -5.63 -6.02 -22.02
N HIS A 423 -4.90 -6.47 -20.99
CA HIS A 423 -4.55 -7.86 -20.75
C HIS A 423 -5.54 -8.62 -19.85
N ARG A 424 -6.54 -7.93 -19.27
CA ARG A 424 -7.59 -8.52 -18.43
C ARG A 424 -8.96 -7.95 -18.79
N GLN A 425 -9.46 -8.29 -19.98
CA GLN A 425 -10.71 -7.74 -20.51
C GLN A 425 -11.96 -8.11 -19.67
N ASP A 426 -11.90 -9.23 -18.94
CA ASP A 426 -12.97 -9.68 -18.05
C ASP A 426 -12.92 -9.01 -16.66
N TYR A 427 -11.89 -8.21 -16.37
CA TYR A 427 -11.81 -7.49 -15.12
C TYR A 427 -12.98 -6.50 -14.99
N ARG A 428 -13.52 -6.40 -13.78
CA ARG A 428 -14.53 -5.44 -13.38
C ARG A 428 -14.05 -4.77 -12.11
N GLU A 429 -14.19 -3.46 -12.09
CA GLU A 429 -13.83 -2.60 -10.96
C GLU A 429 -14.72 -2.91 -9.75
N ASN A 430 -14.21 -2.72 -8.55
CA ASN A 430 -15.01 -2.90 -7.35
C ASN A 430 -15.85 -1.63 -7.07
N ILE A 431 -16.95 -1.78 -6.33
CA ILE A 431 -17.82 -0.65 -6.01
C ILE A 431 -17.15 0.36 -5.06
N TRP A 432 -16.30 -0.11 -4.14
CA TRP A 432 -15.60 0.75 -3.17
C TRP A 432 -14.55 1.66 -3.83
N ASP A 433 -14.02 1.27 -5.00
CA ASP A 433 -13.07 2.06 -5.81
C ASP A 433 -13.71 3.32 -6.44
N HIS A 434 -15.05 3.44 -6.42
CA HIS A 434 -15.76 4.43 -7.24
C HIS A 434 -16.98 5.10 -6.59
N ALA A 435 -17.66 4.45 -5.65
CA ALA A 435 -18.95 4.93 -5.14
C ALA A 435 -18.85 6.31 -4.47
N ALA A 436 -17.86 6.52 -3.59
CA ALA A 436 -17.67 7.79 -2.88
C ALA A 436 -17.31 8.92 -3.85
N GLY A 437 -16.33 8.69 -4.72
CA GLY A 437 -15.92 9.66 -5.74
C GLY A 437 -17.06 10.03 -6.71
N THR A 438 -17.93 9.09 -7.06
CA THR A 438 -19.04 9.31 -7.99
C THR A 438 -20.01 10.37 -7.48
N ILE A 439 -20.54 10.19 -6.27
CA ILE A 439 -21.47 11.17 -5.70
C ILE A 439 -20.80 12.53 -5.43
N ILE A 440 -19.53 12.54 -5.03
CA ILE A 440 -18.76 13.77 -4.79
C ILE A 440 -18.68 14.61 -6.07
N VAL A 441 -18.45 13.98 -7.23
CA VAL A 441 -18.40 14.66 -8.53
C VAL A 441 -19.80 15.07 -9.01
N GLU A 442 -20.79 14.19 -8.93
CA GLU A 442 -22.15 14.48 -9.38
C GLU A 442 -22.77 15.66 -8.60
N GLU A 443 -22.59 15.69 -7.28
CA GLU A 443 -23.10 16.78 -6.44
C GLU A 443 -22.30 18.09 -6.58
N ALA A 444 -21.08 18.03 -7.12
CA ALA A 444 -20.32 19.21 -7.53
C ALA A 444 -20.76 19.76 -8.91
N GLY A 445 -21.61 19.02 -9.63
CA GLY A 445 -22.15 19.38 -10.96
C GLY A 445 -21.52 18.62 -12.13
N GLY A 446 -20.65 17.64 -11.87
CA GLY A 446 -20.01 16.82 -12.89
C GLY A 446 -20.85 15.64 -13.37
N LYS A 447 -20.25 14.79 -14.22
CA LYS A 447 -20.87 13.59 -14.78
C LYS A 447 -19.91 12.40 -14.72
N VAL A 448 -20.44 11.25 -14.28
CA VAL A 448 -19.71 9.99 -14.16
C VAL A 448 -20.45 8.88 -14.88
N THR A 449 -19.78 8.18 -15.78
CA THR A 449 -20.32 7.04 -16.52
C THR A 449 -19.24 5.99 -16.74
N ASP A 450 -19.61 4.84 -17.30
CA ASP A 450 -18.65 3.98 -17.98
C ASP A 450 -18.26 4.54 -19.37
N MET A 451 -17.42 3.80 -20.10
CA MET A 451 -16.96 4.21 -21.44
C MET A 451 -18.06 4.19 -22.52
N ASP A 452 -19.18 3.52 -22.27
CA ASP A 452 -20.32 3.48 -23.20
C ASP A 452 -21.33 4.61 -22.91
N GLY A 453 -21.11 5.39 -21.84
CA GLY A 453 -21.98 6.46 -21.38
C GLY A 453 -23.09 5.99 -20.45
N LYS A 454 -23.03 4.76 -19.93
CA LYS A 454 -24.04 4.26 -18.98
C LYS A 454 -23.67 4.68 -17.55
N PRO A 455 -24.66 4.94 -16.68
CA PRO A 455 -24.42 5.12 -15.26
C PRO A 455 -23.69 3.92 -14.65
N LEU A 456 -22.85 4.17 -13.64
CA LEU A 456 -22.21 3.11 -12.88
C LEU A 456 -23.23 2.36 -12.03
N ASN A 457 -23.17 1.04 -12.04
CA ASN A 457 -24.09 0.15 -11.32
C ASN A 457 -23.45 -0.34 -10.03
N PHE A 458 -24.00 0.12 -8.91
CA PHE A 458 -23.61 -0.29 -7.57
C PHE A 458 -24.64 -1.20 -6.88
N ARG A 459 -25.62 -1.73 -7.63
CA ARG A 459 -26.77 -2.46 -7.09
C ARG A 459 -26.55 -3.96 -7.00
N ASP A 460 -25.84 -4.52 -7.97
CA ASP A 460 -25.97 -5.96 -8.24
C ASP A 460 -24.91 -6.81 -7.56
N ASN A 461 -23.70 -6.26 -7.36
CA ASN A 461 -22.56 -7.02 -6.87
C ASN A 461 -21.47 -6.10 -6.29
N GLU A 462 -20.52 -6.66 -5.53
CA GLU A 462 -19.32 -5.96 -5.05
C GLU A 462 -18.42 -5.49 -6.21
N LYS A 463 -18.60 -6.07 -7.40
CA LYS A 463 -18.02 -5.62 -8.66
C LYS A 463 -19.04 -4.99 -9.58
N MET A 464 -18.65 -3.98 -10.34
CA MET A 464 -19.51 -3.33 -11.34
C MET A 464 -19.62 -4.19 -12.61
N LEU A 465 -20.34 -5.31 -12.54
CA LEU A 465 -20.39 -6.34 -13.59
C LEU A 465 -20.88 -5.81 -14.96
N HIS A 466 -21.73 -4.80 -14.94
CA HIS A 466 -22.41 -4.23 -16.11
C HIS A 466 -21.71 -2.99 -16.69
N ASN A 467 -20.59 -2.56 -16.10
CA ASN A 467 -19.83 -1.40 -16.55
C ASN A 467 -18.43 -1.81 -17.02
N ARG A 468 -17.87 -1.01 -17.92
CA ARG A 468 -16.51 -1.20 -18.42
C ARG A 468 -15.77 0.14 -18.49
N GLY A 469 -14.70 0.24 -17.71
CA GLY A 469 -13.97 1.49 -17.54
C GLY A 469 -14.82 2.56 -16.86
N VAL A 470 -14.23 3.71 -16.60
CA VAL A 470 -14.91 4.85 -15.97
C VAL A 470 -14.46 6.15 -16.63
N ILE A 471 -15.42 7.03 -16.88
CA ILE A 471 -15.26 8.38 -17.38
C ILE A 471 -15.86 9.34 -16.35
N VAL A 472 -15.05 10.26 -15.88
CA VAL A 472 -15.43 11.28 -14.91
C VAL A 472 -15.11 12.63 -15.53
N SER A 473 -16.04 13.57 -15.51
CA SER A 473 -15.82 14.87 -16.15
C SER A 473 -16.60 15.99 -15.46
N ASN A 474 -16.33 17.23 -15.87
CA ASN A 474 -17.15 18.40 -15.55
C ASN A 474 -18.54 18.41 -16.23
N GLY A 475 -18.98 17.30 -16.85
CA GLY A 475 -20.30 17.18 -17.50
C GLY A 475 -20.38 17.86 -18.87
N ILE A 476 -19.79 19.04 -19.02
CA ILE A 476 -19.83 19.86 -20.24
C ILE A 476 -19.16 19.14 -21.43
N ILE A 477 -17.97 18.57 -21.20
CA ILE A 477 -17.21 17.90 -22.26
C ILE A 477 -17.54 16.40 -22.39
N HIS A 478 -18.46 15.89 -21.58
CA HIS A 478 -18.64 14.46 -21.39
C HIS A 478 -19.09 13.74 -22.67
N ASP A 479 -20.08 14.30 -23.37
CA ASP A 479 -20.64 13.68 -24.56
C ASP A 479 -19.63 13.75 -25.73
N GLN A 480 -18.86 14.83 -25.84
CA GLN A 480 -17.74 14.96 -26.78
C GLN A 480 -16.65 13.89 -26.52
N VAL A 481 -16.34 13.62 -25.25
CA VAL A 481 -15.40 12.54 -24.87
C VAL A 481 -15.91 11.18 -25.34
N LEU A 482 -17.19 10.89 -25.14
CA LEU A 482 -17.80 9.63 -25.57
C LEU A 482 -17.84 9.48 -27.10
N GLU A 483 -18.04 10.58 -27.84
CA GLU A 483 -17.95 10.58 -29.31
C GLU A 483 -16.54 10.23 -29.79
N VAL A 484 -15.51 10.87 -29.22
CA VAL A 484 -14.11 10.59 -29.55
C VAL A 484 -13.69 9.16 -29.18
N LEU A 485 -14.30 8.57 -28.14
CA LEU A 485 -14.06 7.18 -27.76
C LEU A 485 -14.64 6.16 -28.75
N LYS A 486 -15.69 6.55 -29.49
CA LYS A 486 -16.38 5.72 -30.49
C LYS A 486 -15.78 5.85 -31.89
N SER A 487 -15.08 6.95 -32.18
CA SER A 487 -14.35 7.21 -33.43
C SER A 487 -12.99 6.52 -33.45
#